data_AF-A0A524KQW7-F1
#
_entry.id   AF-A0A524KQW7-F1
#
_cell.length_a   1.000
_cell.length_b   1.000
_cell.length_c   1.000
_cell.angle_alpha   90.00
_cell.angle_beta   90.00
_cell.angle_gamma   90.00
#
_symmetry.space_group_name_H-M   'P 1'
#
loop_
_entity.id
_entity.type
_entity.pdbx_description
1 polymer ?
#
loop_
_entity_poly.entity_id
_entity_poly.type
_entity_poly.pdbx_seq_one_letter_code
_entity_poly.pdbx_strand_id
1 'polypeptide(L)'
;MKRRAVLLMLLLVGLTSCDHNVYQIRLVPKDDGFSRELTAWRTSGGEEGIGTLPEEELKEIVKHYPAAKPDSRAVKHNFAGTFTDKTPADVGGAGWLLHHTCRMGTAWRYVERFRGNPDVAGTLARATQAIDRISDMLIGWLGQEFGGHKDLAKLSKFIDTELRADLKNVAVYAWLSNNTSGQTWLAKEDRGEQLEKEMHARILHFVAERGYLRAEDVPLLARTAGMLSDDEAMDQAIRSIVKLFFAKAGLPESELIGGLASLFAKPEAAKASVERYLATTAEYKALLAEWRKAPPDGPETRPAEPDPMDVLAELGKGLIEIEFGDTTDELHLSLAAAEAPFDTNGLWDPKAHEVRWDGRLTARQKLTAKLPAICYAYWSKPATAFQQKHFGKILLEGKPLADYCLWRSGLSAEEGAEWDAFIDRLQPGKGLRGALESFGVTTTRPAAGGKRRPYLHEGVEKLLGALKDEQGDTAEPPSD
;
A
#
# COMPACT_ATOMS: atom_id res chain seq x y z
N MET A 1 14.25 2.56 -35.97
CA MET A 1 13.81 1.40 -35.16
C MET A 1 14.23 1.48 -33.69
N LYS A 2 15.30 2.20 -33.31
CA LYS A 2 15.71 2.35 -31.90
C LYS A 2 15.10 3.58 -31.18
N ARG A 3 14.60 4.60 -31.91
CA ARG A 3 13.64 5.62 -31.40
C ARG A 3 12.41 5.04 -30.69
N ARG A 4 12.05 3.82 -31.07
CA ARG A 4 10.89 3.09 -30.56
C ARG A 4 11.15 2.44 -29.19
N ALA A 5 12.38 2.12 -28.82
CA ALA A 5 12.62 1.22 -27.69
C ALA A 5 12.42 1.87 -26.30
N VAL A 6 12.69 3.17 -26.14
CA VAL A 6 12.61 3.85 -24.84
C VAL A 6 11.22 4.45 -24.60
N LEU A 7 10.53 4.92 -25.64
CA LEU A 7 9.17 5.48 -25.54
C LEU A 7 8.04 4.46 -25.84
N LEU A 8 8.22 3.44 -26.70
CA LEU A 8 7.26 2.32 -26.76
C LEU A 8 7.34 1.41 -25.53
N MET A 9 8.42 1.46 -24.72
CA MET A 9 8.44 0.73 -23.44
C MET A 9 7.38 1.25 -22.46
N LEU A 10 6.98 2.52 -22.58
CA LEU A 10 5.87 3.12 -21.80
C LEU A 10 4.48 2.85 -22.41
N LEU A 11 4.40 2.36 -23.65
CA LEU A 11 3.15 2.26 -24.42
C LEU A 11 2.78 0.82 -24.87
N LEU A 12 3.69 -0.16 -24.78
CA LEU A 12 3.43 -1.56 -25.19
C LEU A 12 2.96 -2.49 -24.05
N VAL A 13 2.77 -1.99 -22.83
CA VAL A 13 2.37 -2.85 -21.68
C VAL A 13 0.86 -3.15 -21.65
N GLY A 14 0.09 -2.64 -22.61
CA GLY A 14 -1.38 -2.67 -22.55
C GLY A 14 -2.11 -3.90 -23.11
N LEU A 15 -1.45 -4.87 -23.78
CA LEU A 15 -2.20 -5.90 -24.56
C LEU A 15 -1.66 -7.33 -24.54
N THR A 16 -0.85 -7.71 -23.55
CA THR A 16 -0.60 -9.12 -23.26
C THR A 16 -1.18 -9.44 -21.90
N SER A 17 -2.10 -10.42 -21.82
CA SER A 17 -2.44 -11.12 -20.58
C SER A 17 -1.17 -11.80 -20.09
N CYS A 18 -0.32 -11.03 -19.44
CA CYS A 18 0.96 -11.51 -18.95
C CYS A 18 0.71 -12.46 -17.77
N ASP A 19 1.48 -13.54 -17.74
CA ASP A 19 1.41 -14.54 -16.69
C ASP A 19 1.54 -13.92 -15.29
N HIS A 20 0.65 -14.27 -14.38
CA HIS A 20 0.69 -13.83 -12.99
C HIS A 20 0.37 -14.98 -12.05
N ASN A 21 0.76 -14.86 -10.78
CA ASN A 21 0.43 -15.85 -9.77
C ASN A 21 -0.91 -15.49 -9.12
N VAL A 22 -1.67 -16.51 -8.75
CA VAL A 22 -2.93 -16.38 -8.03
C VAL A 22 -2.80 -17.14 -6.72
N TYR A 23 -3.25 -16.51 -5.62
CA TYR A 23 -3.22 -17.04 -4.27
C TYR A 23 -4.64 -17.04 -3.70
N GLN A 24 -5.11 -18.21 -3.30
CA GLN A 24 -6.36 -18.37 -2.56
C GLN A 24 -6.05 -18.82 -1.14
N ILE A 25 -6.42 -18.01 -0.16
CA ILE A 25 -6.16 -18.26 1.25
C ILE A 25 -7.48 -18.42 1.99
N ARG A 26 -7.56 -19.44 2.83
CA ARG A 26 -8.65 -19.62 3.79
C ARG A 26 -8.12 -19.72 5.20
N LEU A 27 -8.63 -18.87 6.08
CA LEU A 27 -8.31 -18.83 7.50
C LEU A 27 -9.51 -19.28 8.33
N VAL A 28 -9.29 -20.21 9.24
CA VAL A 28 -10.31 -20.69 10.19
C VAL A 28 -9.75 -20.59 11.62
N PRO A 29 -10.26 -19.66 12.44
CA PRO A 29 -9.90 -19.56 13.85
C PRO A 29 -10.19 -20.86 14.62
N LYS A 30 -9.32 -21.17 15.58
CA LYS A 30 -9.40 -22.28 16.53
C LYS A 30 -9.15 -21.75 17.95
N ASP A 31 -9.40 -22.58 18.97
CA ASP A 31 -9.23 -22.18 20.38
C ASP A 31 -7.77 -21.84 20.73
N ASP A 32 -6.79 -22.48 20.09
CA ASP A 32 -5.35 -22.31 20.33
C ASP A 32 -4.59 -21.73 19.12
N GLY A 33 -5.32 -21.11 18.18
CA GLY A 33 -4.74 -20.46 17.02
C GLY A 33 -5.67 -20.45 15.82
N PHE A 34 -5.18 -20.88 14.66
CA PHE A 34 -5.98 -20.99 13.43
C PHE A 34 -5.39 -21.99 12.46
N SER A 35 -6.24 -22.60 11.62
CA SER A 35 -5.77 -23.26 10.40
C SER A 35 -5.75 -22.29 9.22
N ARG A 36 -4.76 -22.47 8.37
CA ARG A 36 -4.61 -21.77 7.09
C ARG A 36 -4.48 -22.79 5.97
N GLU A 37 -5.26 -22.59 4.93
CA GLU A 37 -5.15 -23.28 3.65
C GLU A 37 -4.74 -22.25 2.60
N LEU A 38 -3.74 -22.59 1.78
CA LEU A 38 -3.27 -21.78 0.67
C LEU A 38 -3.30 -22.63 -0.60
N THR A 39 -4.00 -22.16 -1.62
CA THR A 39 -3.93 -22.68 -2.98
C THR A 39 -3.23 -21.65 -3.86
N ALA A 40 -2.10 -22.03 -4.48
CA ALA A 40 -1.33 -21.13 -5.34
C ALA A 40 -1.16 -21.74 -6.73
N TRP A 41 -1.26 -20.93 -7.77
CA TRP A 41 -0.96 -21.32 -9.15
C TRP A 41 -0.54 -20.12 -9.99
N ARG A 42 0.02 -20.38 -11.18
CA ARG A 42 0.30 -19.34 -12.17
C ARG A 42 -0.74 -19.42 -13.28
N THR A 43 -1.26 -18.29 -13.73
CA THR A 43 -2.05 -18.21 -14.96
C THR A 43 -1.09 -17.98 -16.13
N SER A 44 -1.30 -18.66 -17.26
CA SER A 44 -0.50 -18.49 -18.47
C SER A 44 -1.37 -18.64 -19.72
N GLY A 45 -1.34 -17.65 -20.62
CA GLY A 45 -1.96 -17.76 -21.95
C GLY A 45 -3.49 -17.58 -22.05
N GLY A 46 -4.12 -16.74 -21.23
CA GLY A 46 -5.58 -16.50 -21.21
C GLY A 46 -6.31 -17.24 -20.07
N GLU A 47 -7.62 -16.99 -19.92
CA GLU A 47 -8.43 -17.23 -18.69
C GLU A 47 -8.40 -18.65 -18.07
N GLU A 48 -7.87 -19.68 -18.75
CA GLU A 48 -7.90 -21.07 -18.23
C GLU A 48 -6.55 -21.80 -18.22
N GLY A 49 -5.47 -21.21 -18.73
CA GLY A 49 -4.17 -21.89 -18.76
C GLY A 49 -3.48 -21.86 -17.40
N ILE A 50 -3.27 -23.02 -16.77
CA ILE A 50 -2.42 -23.13 -15.57
C ILE A 50 -0.97 -23.26 -16.04
N GLY A 51 -0.13 -22.32 -15.61
CA GLY A 51 1.32 -22.34 -15.78
C GLY A 51 2.05 -22.86 -14.54
N THR A 52 3.36 -23.03 -14.67
CA THR A 52 4.25 -23.43 -13.56
C THR A 52 4.55 -22.22 -12.65
N LEU A 53 4.34 -22.37 -11.33
CA LEU A 53 4.80 -21.37 -10.36
C LEU A 53 6.35 -21.25 -10.38
N PRO A 54 6.91 -20.04 -10.21
CA PRO A 54 8.36 -19.88 -10.10
C PRO A 54 8.93 -20.71 -8.94
N GLU A 55 10.08 -21.35 -9.16
CA GLU A 55 10.70 -22.25 -8.16
C GLU A 55 11.00 -21.54 -6.84
N GLU A 56 11.46 -20.29 -6.90
CA GLU A 56 11.73 -19.48 -5.71
C GLU A 56 10.45 -19.12 -4.93
N GLU A 57 9.33 -18.94 -5.62
CA GLU A 57 8.03 -18.72 -4.98
C GLU A 57 7.59 -19.98 -4.23
N LEU A 58 7.72 -21.14 -4.89
CA LEU A 58 7.38 -22.43 -4.30
C LEU A 58 8.27 -22.76 -3.08
N LYS A 59 9.57 -22.50 -3.19
CA LYS A 59 10.53 -22.66 -2.08
C LYS A 59 10.14 -21.79 -0.89
N GLU A 60 9.74 -20.54 -1.12
CA GLU A 60 9.34 -19.64 -0.04
C GLU A 60 8.07 -20.13 0.67
N ILE A 61 7.05 -20.54 -0.07
CA ILE A 61 5.81 -21.06 0.51
C ILE A 61 6.09 -22.31 1.34
N VAL A 62 6.84 -23.28 0.79
CA VAL A 62 7.13 -24.57 1.45
C VAL A 62 7.84 -24.42 2.80
N LYS A 63 8.64 -23.36 3.01
CA LYS A 63 9.26 -23.06 4.32
C LYS A 63 8.24 -22.99 5.46
N HIS A 64 7.00 -22.59 5.16
CA HIS A 64 5.93 -22.44 6.14
C HIS A 64 5.00 -23.66 6.23
N TYR A 65 5.12 -24.62 5.30
CA TYR A 65 4.27 -25.80 5.21
C TYR A 65 5.12 -27.07 5.04
N PRO A 66 5.83 -27.52 6.09
CA PRO A 66 6.84 -28.59 5.97
C PRO A 66 6.28 -29.96 5.57
N ALA A 67 4.97 -30.18 5.72
CA ALA A 67 4.30 -31.39 5.26
C ALA A 67 4.03 -31.39 3.74
N ALA A 68 4.12 -30.23 3.08
CA ALA A 68 3.92 -30.11 1.65
C ALA A 68 5.12 -30.65 0.88
N LYS A 69 4.85 -31.38 -0.20
CA LYS A 69 5.88 -31.82 -1.15
C LYS A 69 5.82 -30.91 -2.37
N PRO A 70 6.87 -30.12 -2.65
CA PRO A 70 6.89 -29.28 -3.83
C PRO A 70 6.78 -30.14 -5.10
N ASP A 71 5.92 -29.70 -6.00
CA ASP A 71 5.74 -30.24 -7.34
C ASP A 71 6.00 -29.09 -8.30
N SER A 72 6.82 -29.28 -9.33
CA SER A 72 7.16 -28.22 -10.29
C SER A 72 6.26 -28.23 -11.53
N ARG A 73 5.25 -29.11 -11.56
CA ARG A 73 4.27 -29.18 -12.65
C ARG A 73 3.36 -27.95 -12.65
N ALA A 74 2.80 -27.66 -13.82
CA ALA A 74 1.79 -26.62 -14.00
C ALA A 74 0.44 -27.09 -13.40
N VAL A 75 0.30 -26.98 -12.09
CA VAL A 75 -0.88 -27.41 -11.31
C VAL A 75 -1.24 -26.37 -10.25
N LYS A 76 -2.42 -26.52 -9.65
CA LYS A 76 -2.74 -25.81 -8.40
C LYS A 76 -2.05 -26.50 -7.23
N HIS A 77 -1.22 -25.77 -6.51
CA HIS A 77 -0.50 -26.26 -5.34
C HIS A 77 -1.31 -25.94 -4.09
N ASN A 78 -1.61 -26.97 -3.29
CA ASN A 78 -2.34 -26.82 -2.04
C ASN A 78 -1.41 -27.00 -0.84
N PHE A 79 -1.48 -26.07 0.09
CA PHE A 79 -0.73 -26.04 1.32
C PHE A 79 -1.70 -25.88 2.48
N ALA A 80 -1.43 -26.57 3.59
CA ALA A 80 -2.25 -26.47 4.78
C ALA A 80 -1.36 -26.52 6.03
N GLY A 81 -1.67 -25.67 7.00
CA GLY A 81 -0.92 -25.54 8.25
C GLY A 81 -1.81 -25.06 9.40
N THR A 82 -1.32 -25.23 10.62
CA THR A 82 -1.91 -24.63 11.82
C THR A 82 -0.88 -23.72 12.46
N PHE A 83 -1.32 -22.54 12.87
CA PHE A 83 -0.51 -21.46 13.39
C PHE A 83 -1.16 -20.94 14.67
N THR A 84 -0.38 -20.39 15.59
CA THR A 84 -0.91 -19.85 16.86
C THR A 84 -1.40 -18.43 16.66
N ASP A 85 -0.47 -17.46 16.67
CA ASP A 85 -0.81 -16.04 16.69
C ASP A 85 -0.38 -15.30 15.42
N LYS A 86 0.70 -15.77 14.77
CA LYS A 86 1.32 -15.09 13.63
C LYS A 86 0.94 -15.77 12.33
N THR A 87 0.61 -14.98 11.32
CA THR A 87 0.44 -15.50 9.96
C THR A 87 1.82 -15.76 9.33
N PRO A 88 1.97 -16.82 8.52
CA PRO A 88 3.21 -17.08 7.80
C PRO A 88 3.47 -16.01 6.74
N ALA A 89 4.73 -15.83 6.37
CA ALA A 89 5.14 -14.90 5.31
C ALA A 89 5.14 -15.53 3.91
N ASP A 90 4.22 -16.48 3.69
CA ASP A 90 4.17 -17.35 2.50
C ASP A 90 3.95 -16.57 1.18
N VAL A 91 2.99 -15.65 1.15
CA VAL A 91 2.70 -14.79 -0.02
C VAL A 91 3.48 -13.45 0.05
N GLY A 92 4.36 -13.31 1.04
CA GLY A 92 5.13 -12.10 1.33
C GLY A 92 4.35 -11.14 2.23
N GLY A 93 5.02 -10.58 3.24
CA GLY A 93 4.38 -9.83 4.32
C GLY A 93 4.16 -10.68 5.57
N ALA A 94 3.54 -10.14 6.61
CA ALA A 94 3.26 -10.86 7.84
C ALA A 94 2.14 -10.17 8.63
N GLY A 95 1.48 -10.95 9.46
CA GLY A 95 0.32 -10.54 10.23
C GLY A 95 0.14 -11.34 11.51
N TRP A 96 -1.04 -11.19 12.07
CA TRP A 96 -1.45 -11.91 13.27
C TRP A 96 -2.97 -12.09 13.31
N LEU A 97 -3.38 -13.19 13.94
CA LEU A 97 -4.75 -13.48 14.34
C LEU A 97 -4.72 -13.73 15.84
N LEU A 98 -5.17 -12.75 16.60
CA LEU A 98 -5.19 -12.79 18.06
C LEU A 98 -6.61 -12.95 18.55
N HIS A 99 -6.76 -13.59 19.71
CA HIS A 99 -8.02 -13.60 20.42
C HIS A 99 -7.83 -13.36 21.92
N HIS A 100 -8.83 -12.71 22.52
CA HIS A 100 -8.89 -12.39 23.94
C HIS A 100 -10.20 -12.91 24.49
N THR A 101 -10.12 -13.95 25.33
CA THR A 101 -11.26 -14.58 25.98
C THR A 101 -11.35 -14.13 27.43
N CYS A 102 -12.54 -13.77 27.87
CA CYS A 102 -12.87 -13.54 29.28
C CYS A 102 -14.29 -14.05 29.58
N ARG A 103 -14.76 -13.86 30.83
CA ARG A 103 -16.10 -14.30 31.23
C ARG A 103 -17.23 -13.67 30.41
N MET A 104 -17.02 -12.47 29.88
CA MET A 104 -18.03 -11.74 29.10
C MET A 104 -18.11 -12.23 27.64
N GLY A 105 -17.09 -12.93 27.14
CA GLY A 105 -17.04 -13.40 25.75
C GLY A 105 -15.62 -13.43 25.20
N THR A 106 -15.52 -13.55 23.89
CA THR A 106 -14.25 -13.59 23.17
C THR A 106 -14.23 -12.50 22.10
N ALA A 107 -13.08 -11.86 21.95
CA ALA A 107 -12.81 -10.88 20.90
C ALA A 107 -11.67 -11.38 20.03
N TRP A 108 -11.79 -11.25 18.72
CA TRP A 108 -10.76 -11.61 17.76
C TRP A 108 -10.30 -10.38 17.00
N ARG A 109 -9.02 -10.39 16.65
CA ARG A 109 -8.43 -9.39 15.78
C ARG A 109 -7.51 -10.06 14.77
N TYR A 110 -7.87 -9.92 13.51
CA TYR A 110 -7.03 -10.33 12.39
C TYR A 110 -6.48 -9.09 11.69
N VAL A 111 -5.17 -9.08 11.46
CA VAL A 111 -4.49 -8.08 10.62
C VAL A 111 -3.35 -8.78 9.88
N GLU A 112 -3.37 -8.74 8.55
CA GLU A 112 -2.29 -9.29 7.72
C GLU A 112 -1.91 -8.31 6.62
N ARG A 113 -0.60 -8.15 6.44
CA ARG A 113 -0.03 -7.41 5.31
C ARG A 113 0.47 -8.38 4.27
N PHE A 114 0.22 -8.07 3.00
CA PHE A 114 0.70 -8.82 1.86
C PHE A 114 1.57 -7.91 0.98
N ARG A 115 2.82 -8.35 0.76
CA ARG A 115 3.80 -7.72 -0.13
C ARG A 115 3.96 -6.20 0.11
N GLY A 116 4.48 -5.48 -0.89
CA GLY A 116 4.77 -4.06 -0.84
C GLY A 116 5.92 -3.66 0.10
N ASN A 117 6.17 -2.36 0.17
CA ASN A 117 7.20 -1.76 1.01
C ASN A 117 6.58 -0.86 2.09
N PRO A 118 6.70 -1.22 3.38
CA PRO A 118 6.18 -0.38 4.47
C PRO A 118 7.04 0.86 4.75
N ASP A 119 8.24 0.97 4.17
CA ASP A 119 9.14 2.11 4.33
C ASP A 119 8.73 3.29 3.43
N VAL A 120 7.66 4.00 3.84
CA VAL A 120 7.18 5.20 3.14
C VAL A 120 8.25 6.29 3.12
N ALA A 121 8.90 6.53 4.26
CA ALA A 121 9.88 7.60 4.40
C ALA A 121 11.09 7.38 3.48
N GLY A 122 11.66 6.19 3.46
CA GLY A 122 12.77 5.88 2.58
C GLY A 122 12.37 5.83 1.10
N THR A 123 11.13 5.44 0.78
CA THR A 123 10.61 5.51 -0.60
C THR A 123 10.55 6.94 -1.10
N LEU A 124 9.95 7.86 -0.32
CA LEU A 124 9.91 9.28 -0.69
C LEU A 124 11.31 9.90 -0.70
N ALA A 125 12.19 9.51 0.23
CA ALA A 125 13.58 9.98 0.25
C ALA A 125 14.33 9.58 -1.04
N ARG A 126 14.22 8.32 -1.48
CA ARG A 126 14.83 7.85 -2.74
C ARG A 126 14.29 8.62 -3.96
N ALA A 127 12.98 8.86 -4.00
CA ALA A 127 12.37 9.66 -5.07
C ALA A 127 12.93 11.09 -5.09
N THR A 128 12.97 11.76 -3.95
CA THR A 128 13.51 13.13 -3.89
C THR A 128 14.99 13.20 -4.24
N GLN A 129 15.79 12.22 -3.84
CA GLN A 129 17.21 12.12 -4.22
C GLN A 129 17.40 11.84 -5.71
N ALA A 130 16.55 11.00 -6.31
CA ALA A 130 16.58 10.76 -7.75
C ALA A 130 16.24 12.04 -8.54
N ILE A 131 15.26 12.83 -8.08
CA ILE A 131 14.93 14.13 -8.67
C ILE A 131 16.10 15.10 -8.57
N ASP A 132 16.76 15.14 -7.41
CA ASP A 132 17.94 15.97 -7.23
C ASP A 132 19.01 15.60 -8.25
N ARG A 133 19.25 14.30 -8.42
CA ARG A 133 20.29 13.85 -9.33
C ARG A 133 19.95 14.06 -10.80
N ILE A 134 18.70 13.85 -11.19
CA ILE A 134 18.22 14.11 -12.54
C ILE A 134 18.30 15.60 -12.86
N SER A 135 17.99 16.47 -11.90
CA SER A 135 18.12 17.92 -12.07
C SER A 135 19.58 18.31 -12.29
N ASP A 136 20.51 17.75 -11.51
CA ASP A 136 21.96 17.98 -11.69
C ASP A 136 22.44 17.51 -13.07
N MET A 137 22.00 16.32 -13.51
CA MET A 137 22.36 15.76 -14.81
C MET A 137 21.80 16.58 -15.96
N LEU A 138 20.57 17.06 -15.85
CA LEU A 138 19.95 17.93 -16.84
C LEU A 138 20.75 19.23 -16.97
N ILE A 139 21.12 19.87 -15.85
CA ILE A 139 21.95 21.08 -15.83
C ILE A 139 23.32 20.81 -16.46
N GLY A 140 23.98 19.71 -16.09
CA GLY A 140 25.30 19.38 -16.62
C GLY A 140 25.28 19.06 -18.12
N TRP A 141 24.27 18.33 -18.59
CA TRP A 141 24.08 18.06 -20.02
C TRP A 141 23.83 19.35 -20.81
N LEU A 142 22.94 20.22 -20.32
CA LEU A 142 22.70 21.53 -20.94
C LEU A 142 23.98 22.39 -20.98
N GLY A 143 24.82 22.31 -19.93
CA GLY A 143 26.12 22.93 -19.90
C GLY A 143 27.09 22.41 -20.95
N GLN A 144 27.09 21.10 -21.21
CA GLN A 144 27.89 20.49 -22.27
C GLN A 144 27.45 20.94 -23.66
N GLU A 145 26.15 20.95 -23.93
CA GLU A 145 25.61 21.24 -25.26
C GLU A 145 25.53 22.74 -25.57
N PHE A 146 25.26 23.56 -24.55
CA PHE A 146 24.95 24.99 -24.72
C PHE A 146 25.76 25.91 -23.81
N GLY A 147 26.92 25.47 -23.32
CA GLY A 147 27.75 26.21 -22.34
C GLY A 147 28.08 27.66 -22.71
N GLY A 148 28.13 27.99 -24.00
CA GLY A 148 28.37 29.36 -24.48
C GLY A 148 27.11 30.24 -24.59
N HIS A 149 25.93 29.70 -24.31
CA HIS A 149 24.67 30.42 -24.52
C HIS A 149 24.33 31.37 -23.37
N LYS A 150 24.00 32.63 -23.69
CA LYS A 150 23.71 33.69 -22.71
C LYS A 150 22.60 33.34 -21.70
N ASP A 151 21.58 32.62 -22.17
CA ASP A 151 20.40 32.27 -21.35
C ASP A 151 20.57 30.99 -20.50
N LEU A 152 21.66 30.25 -20.68
CA LEU A 152 21.87 28.97 -19.98
C LEU A 152 21.90 29.14 -18.46
N ALA A 153 22.59 30.16 -17.96
CA ALA A 153 22.70 30.39 -16.51
C ALA A 153 21.33 30.61 -15.85
N LYS A 154 20.43 31.33 -16.53
CA LYS A 154 19.06 31.56 -16.05
C LYS A 154 18.25 30.26 -16.06
N LEU A 155 18.37 29.48 -17.14
CA LEU A 155 17.69 28.19 -17.26
C LEU A 155 18.17 27.20 -16.20
N SER A 156 19.49 27.08 -15.99
CA SER A 156 20.07 26.21 -14.97
C SER A 156 19.63 26.61 -13.57
N LYS A 157 19.57 27.91 -13.26
CA LYS A 157 19.05 28.39 -11.97
C LYS A 157 17.58 28.02 -11.77
N PHE A 158 16.75 28.16 -12.80
CA PHE A 158 15.35 27.75 -12.75
C PHE A 158 15.20 26.24 -12.50
N ILE A 159 16.00 25.42 -13.19
CA ILE A 159 16.03 23.97 -12.99
C ILE A 159 16.44 23.64 -11.56
N ASP A 160 17.52 24.25 -11.07
CA ASP A 160 18.11 23.98 -9.76
C ASP A 160 17.20 24.36 -8.58
N THR A 161 16.29 25.31 -8.79
CA THR A 161 15.44 25.87 -7.74
C THR A 161 13.98 25.45 -7.91
N GLU A 162 13.22 26.19 -8.71
CA GLU A 162 11.77 26.02 -8.85
C GLU A 162 11.40 24.64 -9.41
N LEU A 163 12.00 24.24 -10.54
CA LEU A 163 11.65 22.96 -11.16
C LEU A 163 11.98 21.78 -10.26
N ARG A 164 13.17 21.75 -9.67
CA ARG A 164 13.60 20.68 -8.76
C ARG A 164 12.62 20.53 -7.59
N ALA A 165 12.19 21.63 -6.98
CA ALA A 165 11.21 21.61 -5.89
C ALA A 165 9.82 21.16 -6.38
N ASP A 166 9.38 21.62 -7.54
CA ASP A 166 8.06 21.30 -8.08
C ASP A 166 7.98 19.83 -8.54
N LEU A 167 9.04 19.29 -9.13
CA LEU A 167 9.16 17.85 -9.46
C LEU A 167 9.02 16.98 -8.20
N LYS A 168 9.60 17.39 -7.07
CA LYS A 168 9.47 16.65 -5.79
C LYS A 168 8.01 16.59 -5.32
N ASN A 169 7.27 17.69 -5.47
CA ASN A 169 5.85 17.71 -5.12
C ASN A 169 5.02 16.86 -6.08
N VAL A 170 5.26 16.94 -7.39
CA VAL A 170 4.59 16.10 -8.38
C VAL A 170 4.85 14.62 -8.12
N ALA A 171 6.08 14.26 -7.76
CA ALA A 171 6.43 12.90 -7.35
C ALA A 171 5.59 12.45 -6.13
N VAL A 172 5.48 13.26 -5.08
CA VAL A 172 4.62 12.91 -3.93
C VAL A 172 3.16 12.69 -4.36
N TYR A 173 2.60 13.53 -5.22
CA TYR A 173 1.24 13.33 -5.75
C TYR A 173 1.12 12.06 -6.59
N ALA A 174 2.09 11.77 -7.46
CA ALA A 174 2.11 10.55 -8.26
C ALA A 174 2.20 9.29 -7.38
N TRP A 175 3.05 9.33 -6.34
CA TRP A 175 3.14 8.25 -5.37
C TRP A 175 1.81 8.04 -4.63
N LEU A 176 1.18 9.13 -4.17
CA LEU A 176 -0.14 9.06 -3.54
C LEU A 176 -1.19 8.47 -4.50
N SER A 177 -1.21 8.91 -5.76
CA SER A 177 -2.12 8.37 -6.78
C SER A 177 -1.95 6.87 -6.93
N ASN A 178 -0.73 6.38 -7.17
CA ASN A 178 -0.46 4.95 -7.36
C ASN A 178 -0.82 4.11 -6.13
N ASN A 179 -0.66 4.67 -4.94
CA ASN A 179 -0.96 3.97 -3.70
C ASN A 179 -2.42 4.06 -3.31
N THR A 180 -3.16 5.07 -3.76
CA THR A 180 -4.59 5.21 -3.44
C THR A 180 -5.49 4.51 -4.46
N SER A 181 -5.12 4.50 -5.74
CA SER A 181 -5.79 3.73 -6.80
C SER A 181 -5.50 2.23 -6.70
N GLY A 182 -4.32 1.85 -6.21
CA GLY A 182 -3.95 0.45 -5.97
C GLY A 182 -4.64 -0.18 -4.76
N GLN A 183 -5.11 0.61 -3.78
CA GLN A 183 -5.82 0.13 -2.58
C GLN A 183 -7.33 -0.07 -2.79
N THR A 184 -7.79 -0.09 -4.03
CA THR A 184 -9.22 -0.06 -4.39
C THR A 184 -9.89 -1.43 -4.35
N TRP A 185 -9.19 -2.43 -3.81
CA TRP A 185 -9.62 -3.81 -3.58
C TRP A 185 -10.98 -3.97 -2.87
N LEU A 186 -11.59 -2.90 -2.32
CA LEU A 186 -12.72 -2.98 -1.39
C LEU A 186 -13.79 -1.87 -1.56
N ALA A 187 -13.74 -1.05 -2.61
CA ALA A 187 -14.81 -0.10 -2.90
C ALA A 187 -15.66 -0.56 -4.08
N LYS A 188 -16.96 -0.24 -4.08
CA LYS A 188 -17.75 -0.15 -5.32
C LYS A 188 -16.87 0.52 -6.38
N GLU A 189 -16.74 -0.10 -7.54
CA GLU A 189 -15.79 0.25 -8.63
C GLU A 189 -15.58 1.77 -8.79
N ASP A 190 -16.63 2.56 -8.58
CA ASP A 190 -16.66 4.02 -8.61
C ASP A 190 -15.65 4.77 -7.70
N ARG A 191 -15.37 4.33 -6.47
CA ARG A 191 -14.60 5.17 -5.52
C ARG A 191 -13.11 5.21 -5.82
N GLY A 192 -12.58 4.12 -6.35
CA GLY A 192 -11.17 4.00 -6.71
C GLY A 192 -10.80 4.83 -7.91
N GLU A 193 -11.61 4.71 -8.96
CA GLU A 193 -11.49 5.51 -10.17
C GLU A 193 -11.69 7.00 -9.87
N GLN A 194 -12.62 7.34 -8.98
CA GLN A 194 -12.81 8.73 -8.55
C GLN A 194 -11.58 9.29 -7.84
N LEU A 195 -10.97 8.54 -6.93
CA LEU A 195 -9.80 8.99 -6.18
C LEU A 195 -8.57 9.19 -7.09
N GLU A 196 -8.39 8.30 -8.07
CA GLU A 196 -7.38 8.46 -9.11
C GLU A 196 -7.61 9.73 -9.94
N LYS A 197 -8.85 9.97 -10.40
CA LYS A 197 -9.22 11.19 -11.13
C LYS A 197 -8.97 12.44 -10.29
N GLU A 198 -9.28 12.40 -9.00
CA GLU A 198 -8.98 13.50 -8.06
C GLU A 198 -7.48 13.76 -7.93
N MET A 199 -6.63 12.72 -7.89
CA MET A 199 -5.18 12.91 -7.84
C MET A 199 -4.63 13.51 -9.13
N HIS A 200 -5.10 13.07 -10.30
CA HIS A 200 -4.75 13.70 -11.58
C HIS A 200 -5.17 15.17 -11.63
N ALA A 201 -6.39 15.47 -11.16
CA ALA A 201 -6.88 16.85 -11.07
C ALA A 201 -5.99 17.69 -10.13
N ARG A 202 -5.52 17.14 -9.01
CA ARG A 202 -4.57 17.82 -8.09
C ARG A 202 -3.23 18.09 -8.74
N ILE A 203 -2.68 17.14 -9.50
CA ILE A 203 -1.42 17.34 -10.24
C ILE A 203 -1.61 18.46 -11.27
N LEU A 204 -2.67 18.41 -12.07
CA LEU A 204 -2.97 19.44 -13.07
C LEU A 204 -3.16 20.82 -12.43
N HIS A 205 -3.91 20.88 -11.32
CA HIS A 205 -4.12 22.11 -10.57
C HIS A 205 -2.81 22.66 -10.01
N PHE A 206 -1.98 21.82 -9.39
CA PHE A 206 -0.68 22.20 -8.86
C PHE A 206 0.21 22.78 -9.97
N VAL A 207 0.33 22.08 -11.10
CA VAL A 207 1.15 22.53 -12.24
C VAL A 207 0.62 23.85 -12.82
N ALA A 208 -0.70 24.06 -12.82
CA ALA A 208 -1.32 25.33 -13.23
C ALA A 208 -1.04 26.47 -12.23
N GLU A 209 -1.20 26.25 -10.92
CA GLU A 209 -0.90 27.24 -9.87
C GLU A 209 0.57 27.69 -9.89
N ARG A 210 1.47 26.77 -10.24
CA ARG A 210 2.91 27.04 -10.37
C ARG A 210 3.27 27.76 -11.68
N GLY A 211 2.31 27.95 -12.58
CA GLY A 211 2.44 28.70 -13.83
C GLY A 211 3.09 27.93 -14.97
N TYR A 212 3.13 26.61 -14.90
CA TYR A 212 3.58 25.77 -16.02
C TYR A 212 2.51 25.64 -17.11
N LEU A 213 1.23 25.78 -16.72
CA LEU A 213 0.06 25.62 -17.59
C LEU A 213 -0.96 26.71 -17.29
N ARG A 214 -1.70 27.15 -18.32
CA ARG A 214 -2.93 27.94 -18.16
C ARG A 214 -4.14 27.03 -18.34
N ALA A 215 -5.29 27.44 -17.84
CA ALA A 215 -6.55 26.71 -18.04
C ALA A 215 -6.85 26.45 -19.53
N GLU A 216 -6.48 27.40 -20.39
CA GLU A 216 -6.59 27.32 -21.86
C GLU A 216 -5.71 26.24 -22.49
N ASP A 217 -4.64 25.82 -21.80
CA ASP A 217 -3.69 24.82 -22.29
C ASP A 217 -4.15 23.38 -21.96
N VAL A 218 -5.18 23.21 -21.11
CA VAL A 218 -5.71 21.89 -20.70
C VAL A 218 -6.26 21.07 -21.89
N PRO A 219 -7.03 21.63 -22.84
CA PRO A 219 -7.47 20.88 -24.03
C PRO A 219 -6.34 20.46 -24.97
N LEU A 220 -5.18 21.13 -24.91
CA LEU A 220 -3.98 20.72 -25.65
C LEU A 220 -3.38 19.47 -24.99
N LEU A 221 -3.27 19.46 -23.65
CA LEU A 221 -2.78 18.32 -22.87
C LEU A 221 -3.71 17.09 -22.95
N ALA A 222 -5.03 17.31 -22.90
CA ALA A 222 -6.00 16.22 -23.03
C ALA A 222 -5.96 15.59 -24.42
N ARG A 223 -5.76 16.39 -25.47
CA ARG A 223 -5.56 15.89 -26.84
C ARG A 223 -4.27 15.10 -26.98
N THR A 224 -3.16 15.58 -26.42
CA THR A 224 -1.89 14.86 -26.48
C THR A 224 -1.85 13.60 -25.62
N ALA A 225 -2.59 13.55 -24.50
CA ALA A 225 -2.76 12.33 -23.70
C ALA A 225 -3.60 11.25 -24.43
N GLY A 226 -4.58 11.64 -25.25
CA GLY A 226 -5.38 10.73 -26.07
C GLY A 226 -4.74 10.30 -27.39
N MET A 227 -3.64 10.94 -27.80
CA MET A 227 -2.97 10.76 -29.11
C MET A 227 -1.59 10.09 -28.99
N LEU A 228 -1.30 9.42 -27.87
CA LEU A 228 0.01 8.80 -27.60
C LEU A 228 0.41 7.67 -28.58
N SER A 229 -0.40 7.39 -29.60
CA SER A 229 -0.13 6.44 -30.69
C SER A 229 0.26 7.09 -32.03
N ASP A 230 0.25 8.43 -32.14
CA ASP A 230 0.57 9.17 -33.37
C ASP A 230 1.89 9.97 -33.21
N ASP A 231 2.88 9.64 -34.06
CA ASP A 231 4.22 10.22 -34.05
C ASP A 231 4.20 11.75 -34.30
N GLU A 232 3.29 12.25 -35.14
CA GLU A 232 3.23 13.68 -35.47
C GLU A 232 2.58 14.49 -34.34
N ALA A 233 1.56 13.92 -33.69
CA ALA A 233 0.93 14.49 -32.50
C ALA A 233 1.90 14.56 -31.31
N MET A 234 2.77 13.56 -31.16
CA MET A 234 3.81 13.51 -30.12
C MET A 234 4.85 14.61 -30.28
N ASP A 235 5.36 14.82 -31.50
CA ASP A 235 6.33 15.88 -31.78
C ASP A 235 5.75 17.27 -31.49
N GLN A 236 4.47 17.48 -31.80
CA GLN A 236 3.76 18.72 -31.48
C GLN A 236 3.56 18.89 -29.97
N ALA A 237 3.29 17.80 -29.25
CA ALA A 237 3.20 17.79 -27.79
C ALA A 237 4.50 18.24 -27.13
N ILE A 238 5.62 17.62 -27.50
CA ILE A 238 6.95 17.91 -26.95
C ILE A 238 7.30 19.38 -27.19
N ARG A 239 7.10 19.90 -28.40
CA ARG A 239 7.36 21.32 -28.71
C ARG A 239 6.52 22.26 -27.85
N SER A 240 5.26 21.92 -27.59
CA SER A 240 4.36 22.73 -26.78
C SER A 240 4.77 22.72 -25.30
N ILE A 241 5.14 21.55 -24.77
CA ILE A 241 5.64 21.40 -23.39
C ILE A 241 6.95 22.17 -23.21
N VAL A 242 7.91 22.05 -24.15
CA VAL A 242 9.18 22.80 -24.10
C VAL A 242 8.92 24.31 -24.10
N LYS A 243 8.00 24.81 -24.94
CA LYS A 243 7.65 26.24 -24.96
C LYS A 243 7.08 26.72 -23.63
N LEU A 244 6.15 25.96 -23.05
CA LEU A 244 5.53 26.28 -21.76
C LEU A 244 6.58 26.29 -20.63
N PHE A 245 7.48 25.30 -20.64
CA PHE A 245 8.61 25.21 -19.72
C PHE A 245 9.54 26.44 -19.81
N PHE A 246 9.93 26.84 -21.02
CA PHE A 246 10.76 28.03 -21.21
C PHE A 246 10.04 29.33 -20.87
N ALA A 247 8.74 29.43 -21.16
CA ALA A 247 7.94 30.58 -20.74
C ALA A 247 7.92 30.72 -19.22
N LYS A 248 7.75 29.60 -18.50
CA LYS A 248 7.83 29.55 -17.03
C LYS A 248 9.22 29.91 -16.49
N ALA A 249 10.29 29.52 -17.19
CA ALA A 249 11.65 29.96 -16.88
C ALA A 249 11.91 31.45 -17.18
N GLY A 250 10.90 32.18 -17.70
CA GLY A 250 11.03 33.57 -18.13
C GLY A 250 11.92 33.74 -19.38
N LEU A 251 11.91 32.75 -20.26
CA LEU A 251 12.74 32.65 -21.46
C LEU A 251 11.90 32.32 -22.73
N PRO A 252 10.72 32.93 -22.97
CA PRO A 252 9.81 32.52 -24.03
C PRO A 252 10.36 32.70 -25.46
N GLU A 253 11.33 33.61 -25.65
CA GLU A 253 11.97 33.92 -26.94
C GLU A 253 13.44 33.47 -27.01
N SER A 254 13.87 32.64 -26.07
CA SER A 254 15.27 32.21 -26.00
C SER A 254 15.67 31.38 -27.23
N GLU A 255 16.82 31.70 -27.82
CA GLU A 255 17.40 30.93 -28.93
C GLU A 255 17.73 29.47 -28.52
N LEU A 256 17.90 29.19 -27.21
CA LEU A 256 17.97 27.81 -26.68
C LEU A 256 16.75 26.96 -27.04
N ILE A 257 15.55 27.55 -27.15
CA ILE A 257 14.34 26.82 -27.57
C ILE A 257 14.56 26.26 -28.98
N GLY A 258 15.09 27.09 -29.88
CA GLY A 258 15.43 26.68 -31.24
C GLY A 258 16.54 25.63 -31.29
N GLY A 259 17.57 25.78 -30.44
CA GLY A 259 18.64 24.80 -30.28
C GLY A 259 18.15 23.43 -29.81
N LEU A 260 17.36 23.40 -28.72
CA LEU A 260 16.75 22.17 -28.20
C LEU A 260 15.76 21.56 -29.19
N ALA A 261 14.89 22.36 -29.80
CA ALA A 261 13.95 21.86 -30.80
C ALA A 261 14.68 21.27 -32.03
N SER A 262 15.81 21.85 -32.43
CA SER A 262 16.65 21.34 -33.53
C SER A 262 17.36 20.04 -33.14
N LEU A 263 17.82 19.93 -31.89
CA LEU A 263 18.42 18.72 -31.35
C LEU A 263 17.38 17.59 -31.28
N PHE A 264 16.20 17.85 -30.71
CA PHE A 264 15.11 16.88 -30.59
C PHE A 264 14.45 16.52 -31.92
N ALA A 265 14.54 17.37 -32.96
CA ALA A 265 14.16 16.99 -34.32
C ALA A 265 15.06 15.90 -34.93
N LYS A 266 16.23 15.64 -34.32
CA LYS A 266 17.15 14.56 -34.68
C LYS A 266 17.34 13.57 -33.51
N PRO A 267 16.34 12.72 -33.19
CA PRO A 267 16.38 11.87 -32.00
C PRO A 267 17.63 11.00 -31.80
N GLU A 268 18.23 10.46 -32.88
CA GLU A 268 19.46 9.67 -32.75
C GLU A 268 20.65 10.56 -32.32
N ALA A 269 20.70 11.81 -32.79
CA ALA A 269 21.70 12.78 -32.37
C ALA A 269 21.45 13.28 -30.95
N ALA A 270 20.18 13.48 -30.57
CA ALA A 270 19.80 13.83 -29.21
C ALA A 270 20.19 12.71 -28.22
N LYS A 271 19.88 11.45 -28.55
CA LYS A 271 20.27 10.27 -27.76
C LYS A 271 21.79 10.21 -27.60
N ALA A 272 22.53 10.28 -28.71
CA ALA A 272 23.99 10.24 -28.67
C ALA A 272 24.63 11.39 -27.88
N SER A 273 24.00 12.58 -27.86
CA SER A 273 24.43 13.70 -27.02
C SER A 273 24.27 13.40 -25.53
N VAL A 274 23.11 12.88 -25.13
CA VAL A 274 22.84 12.47 -23.74
C VAL A 274 23.77 11.34 -23.32
N GLU A 275 23.93 10.29 -24.14
CA GLU A 275 24.84 9.17 -23.87
C GLU A 275 26.28 9.64 -23.67
N ARG A 276 26.75 10.56 -24.52
CA ARG A 276 28.09 11.13 -24.40
C ARG A 276 28.28 11.84 -23.07
N TYR A 277 27.27 12.62 -22.64
CA TYR A 277 27.31 13.28 -21.33
C TYR A 277 27.28 12.26 -20.19
N LEU A 278 26.32 11.33 -20.20
CA LEU A 278 26.15 10.31 -19.15
C LEU A 278 27.41 9.46 -18.99
N ALA A 279 28.10 9.14 -20.09
CA ALA A 279 29.37 8.42 -20.06
C ALA A 279 30.47 9.11 -19.23
N THR A 280 30.38 10.42 -19.02
CA THR A 280 31.34 11.20 -18.21
C THR A 280 31.03 11.19 -16.71
N THR A 281 29.80 10.83 -16.34
CA THR A 281 29.27 10.94 -14.98
C THR A 281 29.90 9.92 -14.01
N ALA A 282 29.83 10.21 -12.71
CA ALA A 282 30.29 9.30 -11.67
C ALA A 282 29.41 8.04 -11.59
N GLU A 283 28.12 8.17 -11.87
CA GLU A 283 27.13 7.09 -11.83
C GLU A 283 27.43 6.03 -12.89
N TYR A 284 27.67 6.45 -14.13
CA TYR A 284 28.02 5.51 -15.19
C TYR A 284 29.35 4.80 -14.89
N LYS A 285 30.34 5.53 -14.37
CA LYS A 285 31.61 4.95 -13.94
C LYS A 285 31.42 3.93 -12.81
N ALA A 286 30.49 4.17 -11.89
CA ALA A 286 30.15 3.22 -10.84
C ALA A 286 29.47 1.96 -11.40
N LEU A 287 28.47 2.12 -12.29
CA LEU A 287 27.81 0.99 -12.97
C LEU A 287 28.81 0.11 -13.73
N LEU A 288 29.71 0.73 -14.50
CA LEU A 288 30.79 0.01 -15.19
C LEU A 288 31.74 -0.69 -14.22
N ALA A 289 32.07 -0.06 -13.09
CA ALA A 289 32.94 -0.66 -12.09
C ALA A 289 32.30 -1.88 -11.41
N GLU A 290 30.99 -1.85 -11.13
CA GLU A 290 30.25 -2.99 -10.60
C GLU A 290 30.14 -4.12 -11.62
N TRP A 291 29.78 -3.80 -12.86
CA TRP A 291 29.74 -4.79 -13.95
C TRP A 291 31.10 -5.45 -14.23
N ARG A 292 32.22 -4.74 -14.00
CA ARG A 292 33.58 -5.30 -14.08
C ARG A 292 33.94 -6.23 -12.93
N LYS A 293 33.32 -6.05 -11.76
CA LYS A 293 33.56 -6.88 -10.56
C LYS A 293 32.74 -8.16 -10.54
N ALA A 294 31.61 -8.20 -11.24
CA ALA A 294 30.77 -9.39 -11.33
C ALA A 294 31.57 -10.54 -11.99
N PRO A 295 31.77 -11.69 -11.31
CA PRO A 295 32.48 -12.82 -11.89
C PRO A 295 31.69 -13.34 -13.11
N PRO A 296 32.36 -13.62 -14.24
CA PRO A 296 31.68 -14.24 -15.37
C PRO A 296 31.37 -15.70 -15.00
N ASP A 297 30.09 -16.08 -14.96
CA ASP A 297 29.66 -17.50 -14.95
C ASP A 297 29.83 -18.14 -16.35
N GLY A 298 30.87 -17.73 -17.09
CA GLY A 298 31.12 -18.04 -18.50
C GLY A 298 30.94 -16.86 -19.47
N PRO A 299 31.51 -16.92 -20.69
CA PRO A 299 31.39 -15.86 -21.71
C PRO A 299 29.96 -15.69 -22.27
N GLU A 300 29.08 -16.68 -22.09
CA GLU A 300 27.69 -16.65 -22.58
C GLU A 300 26.67 -16.14 -21.54
N THR A 301 27.05 -16.03 -20.27
CA THR A 301 26.14 -15.67 -19.15
C THR A 301 26.42 -14.30 -18.56
N ARG A 302 27.47 -13.61 -19.03
CA ARG A 302 27.77 -12.25 -18.56
C ARG A 302 26.66 -11.29 -19.04
N PRO A 303 26.08 -10.46 -18.15
CA PRO A 303 25.18 -9.40 -18.57
C PRO A 303 25.85 -8.49 -19.59
N ALA A 304 25.08 -7.93 -20.52
CA ALA A 304 25.60 -6.93 -21.46
C ALA A 304 26.30 -5.79 -20.69
N GLU A 305 27.35 -5.21 -21.29
CA GLU A 305 27.96 -4.02 -20.73
C GLU A 305 26.90 -2.92 -20.58
N PRO A 306 26.82 -2.22 -19.42
CA PRO A 306 25.84 -1.18 -19.20
C PRO A 306 25.91 -0.08 -20.26
N ASP A 307 24.76 0.35 -20.77
CA ASP A 307 24.62 1.51 -21.63
C ASP A 307 24.62 2.79 -20.76
N PRO A 308 25.23 3.91 -21.17
CA PRO A 308 25.14 5.16 -20.42
C PRO A 308 23.72 5.57 -20.02
N MET A 309 22.72 5.25 -20.85
CA MET A 309 21.31 5.48 -20.56
C MET A 309 20.78 4.68 -19.36
N ASP A 310 21.45 3.59 -18.97
CA ASP A 310 21.09 2.80 -17.80
C ASP A 310 21.18 3.64 -16.51
N VAL A 311 22.01 4.70 -16.49
CA VAL A 311 22.04 5.67 -15.39
C VAL A 311 20.65 6.30 -15.16
N LEU A 312 19.98 6.71 -16.25
CA LEU A 312 18.65 7.30 -16.16
C LEU A 312 17.61 6.25 -15.82
N ALA A 313 17.78 5.00 -16.27
CA ALA A 313 16.91 3.89 -15.89
C ALA A 313 16.99 3.62 -14.38
N GLU A 314 18.20 3.55 -13.80
CA GLU A 314 18.40 3.36 -12.36
C GLU A 314 17.82 4.51 -11.52
N LEU A 315 18.02 5.76 -11.96
CA LEU A 315 17.40 6.92 -11.31
C LEU A 315 15.87 6.91 -11.47
N GLY A 316 15.38 6.46 -12.63
CA GLY A 316 13.96 6.26 -12.91
C GLY A 316 13.29 5.28 -11.95
N LYS A 317 13.97 4.19 -11.55
CA LYS A 317 13.48 3.27 -10.50
C LYS A 317 13.28 4.00 -9.16
N GLY A 318 14.10 5.00 -8.87
CA GLY A 318 13.98 5.83 -7.67
C GLY A 318 12.82 6.82 -7.72
N LEU A 319 12.49 7.34 -8.92
CA LEU A 319 11.54 8.43 -9.15
C LEU A 319 10.06 8.12 -8.88
N ILE A 320 9.73 6.91 -8.43
CA ILE A 320 8.40 6.30 -8.40
C ILE A 320 8.15 5.57 -9.70
N GLU A 321 7.98 4.26 -9.58
CA GLU A 321 7.46 3.38 -10.62
C GLU A 321 6.03 3.86 -10.97
N ILE A 322 5.93 4.86 -11.85
CA ILE A 322 4.70 5.18 -12.58
C ILE A 322 4.49 4.02 -13.56
N GLU A 323 3.98 2.92 -13.02
CA GLU A 323 3.73 1.71 -13.78
C GLU A 323 2.45 1.88 -14.59
N PHE A 324 2.63 2.20 -15.88
CA PHE A 324 1.60 2.01 -16.88
C PHE A 324 1.59 0.53 -17.28
N GLY A 325 0.75 -0.24 -16.62
CA GLY A 325 0.56 -1.67 -16.88
C GLY A 325 1.51 -2.54 -16.07
N ASP A 326 0.94 -3.46 -15.29
CA ASP A 326 1.73 -4.40 -14.51
C ASP A 326 1.00 -5.74 -14.41
N THR A 327 1.76 -6.83 -14.49
CA THR A 327 1.28 -8.14 -14.02
C THR A 327 1.15 -8.09 -12.52
N THR A 328 -0.03 -7.74 -12.06
CA THR A 328 -0.37 -7.91 -10.66
C THR A 328 -0.71 -9.36 -10.40
N ASP A 329 -0.06 -9.96 -9.41
CA ASP A 329 -0.51 -11.24 -8.87
C ASP A 329 -1.90 -11.04 -8.22
N GLU A 330 -2.69 -12.09 -8.09
CA GLU A 330 -4.04 -12.04 -7.52
C GLU A 330 -4.07 -12.66 -6.14
N LEU A 331 -4.84 -12.06 -5.23
CA LEU A 331 -5.07 -12.54 -3.88
C LEU A 331 -6.57 -12.64 -3.63
N HIS A 332 -7.02 -13.84 -3.26
CA HIS A 332 -8.33 -14.09 -2.71
C HIS A 332 -8.14 -14.60 -1.28
N LEU A 333 -8.63 -13.86 -0.30
CA LEU A 333 -8.53 -14.23 1.10
C LEU A 333 -9.94 -14.39 1.66
N SER A 334 -10.15 -15.47 2.40
CA SER A 334 -11.36 -15.72 3.18
C SER A 334 -11.01 -15.99 4.63
N LEU A 335 -11.77 -15.41 5.54
CA LEU A 335 -11.63 -15.59 6.99
C LEU A 335 -12.97 -16.01 7.57
N ALA A 336 -13.04 -17.22 8.13
CA ALA A 336 -14.20 -17.65 8.88
C ALA A 336 -14.33 -16.83 10.17
N ALA A 337 -15.51 -16.29 10.43
CA ALA A 337 -15.83 -15.59 11.66
C ALA A 337 -17.20 -16.04 12.17
N ALA A 338 -17.30 -16.35 13.46
CA ALA A 338 -18.55 -16.83 14.05
C ALA A 338 -19.66 -15.76 14.05
N GLU A 339 -19.26 -14.49 14.06
CA GLU A 339 -20.14 -13.33 14.10
C GLU A 339 -19.68 -12.32 13.04
N ALA A 340 -20.60 -11.45 12.62
CA ALA A 340 -20.25 -10.36 11.71
C ALA A 340 -19.18 -9.44 12.36
N PRO A 341 -18.11 -9.09 11.64
CA PRO A 341 -17.16 -8.11 12.12
C PRO A 341 -17.83 -6.76 12.36
N PHE A 342 -17.50 -6.12 13.48
CA PHE A 342 -17.92 -4.74 13.75
C PHE A 342 -17.01 -3.73 13.04
N ASP A 343 -15.82 -4.16 12.61
CA ASP A 343 -14.88 -3.36 11.85
C ASP A 343 -14.05 -4.27 10.94
N THR A 344 -14.08 -3.99 9.64
CA THR A 344 -13.31 -4.73 8.64
C THR A 344 -13.22 -3.88 7.38
N ASN A 345 -12.12 -4.03 6.65
CA ASN A 345 -12.08 -3.55 5.28
C ASN A 345 -12.63 -4.56 4.27
N GLY A 346 -12.87 -5.82 4.65
CA GLY A 346 -13.37 -6.89 3.78
C GLY A 346 -14.90 -6.91 3.62
N LEU A 347 -15.38 -7.79 2.74
CA LEU A 347 -16.81 -8.01 2.52
C LEU A 347 -17.29 -9.17 3.41
N TRP A 348 -18.28 -8.89 4.27
CA TRP A 348 -18.92 -9.93 5.08
C TRP A 348 -19.97 -10.71 4.27
N ASP A 349 -19.82 -12.03 4.20
CA ASP A 349 -20.81 -12.96 3.65
C ASP A 349 -21.59 -13.62 4.81
N PRO A 350 -22.83 -13.18 5.09
CA PRO A 350 -23.62 -13.72 6.20
C PRO A 350 -24.08 -15.17 5.98
N LYS A 351 -24.07 -15.68 4.74
CA LYS A 351 -24.45 -17.08 4.45
C LYS A 351 -23.29 -18.02 4.70
N ALA A 352 -22.09 -17.61 4.30
CA ALA A 352 -20.87 -18.38 4.49
C ALA A 352 -20.25 -18.20 5.89
N HIS A 353 -20.64 -17.15 6.63
CA HIS A 353 -19.99 -16.72 7.87
C HIS A 353 -18.49 -16.44 7.66
N GLU A 354 -18.18 -15.73 6.57
CA GLU A 354 -16.81 -15.44 6.14
C GLU A 354 -16.64 -13.97 5.77
N VAL A 355 -15.48 -13.41 6.05
CA VAL A 355 -15.03 -12.13 5.49
C VAL A 355 -14.17 -12.44 4.27
N ARG A 356 -14.41 -11.74 3.15
CA ARG A 356 -13.66 -11.92 1.90
C ARG A 356 -12.93 -10.66 1.47
N TRP A 357 -11.74 -10.87 0.93
CA TRP A 357 -10.95 -9.85 0.23
C TRP A 357 -10.50 -10.43 -1.10
N ASP A 358 -10.72 -9.66 -2.16
CA ASP A 358 -10.29 -10.00 -3.51
C ASP A 358 -9.46 -8.82 -4.01
N GLY A 359 -8.23 -9.07 -4.45
CA GLY A 359 -7.31 -7.99 -4.72
C GLY A 359 -6.12 -8.37 -5.58
N ARG A 360 -5.36 -7.35 -5.93
CA ARG A 360 -4.15 -7.43 -6.73
C ARG A 360 -2.94 -7.14 -5.86
N LEU A 361 -1.90 -7.93 -6.02
CA LEU A 361 -0.62 -7.82 -5.34
C LEU A 361 0.45 -7.36 -6.33
N THR A 362 1.33 -6.48 -5.87
CA THR A 362 2.57 -6.20 -6.59
C THR A 362 3.37 -7.47 -6.75
N ALA A 363 3.93 -7.70 -7.94
CA ALA A 363 4.83 -8.81 -8.18
C ALA A 363 5.99 -8.79 -7.16
N ARG A 364 6.44 -9.96 -6.69
CA ARG A 364 7.48 -10.06 -5.65
C ARG A 364 8.80 -9.41 -6.07
N GLN A 365 9.06 -9.31 -7.37
CA GLN A 365 10.26 -8.68 -7.93
C GLN A 365 10.20 -7.15 -7.92
N LYS A 366 9.03 -6.55 -7.62
CA LYS A 366 8.73 -5.12 -7.75
C LYS A 366 8.21 -4.47 -6.46
N LEU A 367 8.63 -4.98 -5.31
CA LEU A 367 8.08 -4.57 -4.01
C LEU A 367 8.34 -3.09 -3.64
N THR A 368 9.17 -2.36 -4.40
CA THR A 368 9.80 -1.10 -3.98
C THR A 368 8.89 0.13 -4.00
N ALA A 369 7.84 0.17 -4.81
CA ALA A 369 7.06 1.41 -5.00
C ALA A 369 5.66 1.44 -4.36
N LYS A 370 5.07 0.29 -4.01
CA LYS A 370 3.68 0.22 -3.50
C LYS A 370 3.63 -0.14 -2.03
N LEU A 371 2.69 0.47 -1.32
CA LEU A 371 2.33 0.12 0.04
C LEU A 371 1.87 -1.35 0.09
N PRO A 372 2.14 -2.05 1.19
CA PRO A 372 1.58 -3.37 1.42
C PRO A 372 0.05 -3.37 1.30
N ALA A 373 -0.51 -4.39 0.66
CA ALA A 373 -1.92 -4.68 0.82
C ALA A 373 -2.17 -5.06 2.28
N ILE A 374 -3.29 -4.62 2.85
CA ILE A 374 -3.64 -4.90 4.25
C ILE A 374 -5.06 -5.44 4.33
N CYS A 375 -5.23 -6.57 5.00
CA CYS A 375 -6.53 -7.16 5.30
C CYS A 375 -6.73 -7.15 6.81
N TYR A 376 -7.86 -6.64 7.29
CA TYR A 376 -8.19 -6.68 8.72
C TYR A 376 -9.66 -6.95 8.97
N ALA A 377 -9.93 -7.68 10.05
CA ALA A 377 -11.28 -7.90 10.56
C ALA A 377 -11.25 -8.03 12.08
N TYR A 378 -12.17 -7.33 12.73
CA TYR A 378 -12.36 -7.33 14.18
C TYR A 378 -13.80 -7.75 14.48
N TRP A 379 -13.94 -8.81 15.26
CA TRP A 379 -15.25 -9.35 15.64
C TRP A 379 -15.20 -9.86 17.07
N SER A 380 -16.38 -10.09 17.66
CA SER A 380 -16.49 -10.59 19.02
C SER A 380 -17.73 -11.45 19.17
N LYS A 381 -17.64 -12.45 20.04
CA LYS A 381 -18.74 -13.36 20.36
C LYS A 381 -19.07 -13.23 21.85
N PRO A 382 -20.28 -12.78 22.20
CA PRO A 382 -20.68 -12.68 23.60
C PRO A 382 -20.80 -14.05 24.25
N ALA A 383 -20.41 -14.14 25.52
CA ALA A 383 -20.75 -15.27 26.38
C ALA A 383 -22.20 -15.12 26.86
N THR A 384 -23.16 -15.36 25.95
CA THR A 384 -24.59 -15.07 26.16
C THR A 384 -25.13 -15.60 27.48
N ALA A 385 -24.86 -16.88 27.80
CA ALA A 385 -25.34 -17.49 29.04
C ALA A 385 -24.78 -16.80 30.30
N PHE A 386 -23.50 -16.43 30.29
CA PHE A 386 -22.87 -15.72 31.40
C PHE A 386 -23.47 -14.32 31.55
N GLN A 387 -23.55 -13.57 30.46
CA GLN A 387 -24.05 -12.20 30.52
C GLN A 387 -25.53 -12.16 30.95
N GLN A 388 -26.38 -13.04 30.39
CA GLN A 388 -27.79 -13.12 30.79
C GLN A 388 -27.94 -13.49 32.27
N LYS A 389 -27.11 -14.39 32.80
CA LYS A 389 -27.15 -14.78 34.21
C LYS A 389 -26.81 -13.60 35.16
N HIS A 390 -25.81 -12.80 34.81
CA HIS A 390 -25.28 -11.76 35.71
C HIS A 390 -25.86 -10.36 35.47
N PHE A 391 -26.35 -10.09 34.26
CA PHE A 391 -26.87 -8.79 33.84
C PHE A 391 -28.32 -8.84 33.33
N GLY A 392 -28.90 -10.04 33.16
CA GLY A 392 -30.29 -10.22 32.70
C GLY A 392 -30.44 -10.14 31.17
N LYS A 393 -29.37 -9.81 30.45
CA LYS A 393 -29.31 -9.64 29.00
C LYS A 393 -27.87 -9.78 28.51
N ILE A 394 -27.67 -9.74 27.18
CA ILE A 394 -26.36 -9.46 26.60
C ILE A 394 -26.10 -7.97 26.80
N LEU A 395 -25.14 -7.62 27.65
CA LEU A 395 -24.79 -6.25 27.98
C LEU A 395 -23.69 -5.70 27.05
N LEU A 396 -22.73 -6.56 26.68
CA LEU A 396 -21.62 -6.24 25.80
C LEU A 396 -21.63 -7.17 24.59
N GLU A 397 -21.66 -6.58 23.40
CA GLU A 397 -21.48 -7.24 22.11
C GLU A 397 -20.66 -6.35 21.17
N GLY A 398 -20.27 -6.85 20.00
CA GLY A 398 -19.50 -6.11 19.00
C GLY A 398 -18.28 -5.39 19.58
N LYS A 399 -18.10 -4.13 19.18
CA LYS A 399 -16.96 -3.31 19.59
C LYS A 399 -16.86 -3.11 21.12
N PRO A 400 -17.95 -2.78 21.86
CA PRO A 400 -17.91 -2.71 23.33
C PRO A 400 -17.36 -3.97 24.01
N LEU A 401 -17.77 -5.16 23.54
CA LEU A 401 -17.23 -6.41 24.06
C LEU A 401 -15.75 -6.57 23.74
N ALA A 402 -15.33 -6.23 22.52
CA ALA A 402 -13.94 -6.30 22.12
C ALA A 402 -13.03 -5.38 22.94
N ASP A 403 -13.48 -4.16 23.21
CA ASP A 403 -12.76 -3.20 24.06
C ASP A 403 -12.67 -3.70 25.52
N TYR A 404 -13.74 -4.34 26.03
CA TYR A 404 -13.74 -4.94 27.37
C TYR A 404 -12.78 -6.15 27.46
N CYS A 405 -12.81 -7.07 26.49
CA CYS A 405 -11.91 -8.22 26.46
C CYS A 405 -10.45 -7.79 26.40
N LEU A 406 -10.12 -6.80 25.55
CA LEU A 406 -8.77 -6.26 25.45
C LEU A 406 -8.30 -5.64 26.78
N TRP A 407 -9.14 -4.80 27.40
CA TRP A 407 -8.86 -4.23 28.71
C TRP A 407 -8.64 -5.33 29.77
N ARG A 408 -9.52 -6.34 29.82
CA ARG A 408 -9.44 -7.44 30.77
C ARG A 408 -8.15 -8.26 30.60
N SER A 409 -7.69 -8.45 29.36
CA SER A 409 -6.42 -9.12 29.05
C SER A 409 -5.18 -8.31 29.45
N GLY A 410 -5.31 -6.99 29.65
CA GLY A 410 -4.22 -6.13 30.12
C GLY A 410 -4.02 -6.14 31.64
N LEU A 411 -4.94 -6.74 32.42
CA LEU A 411 -4.83 -6.83 33.88
C LEU A 411 -3.77 -7.85 34.30
N SER A 412 -3.12 -7.60 35.44
CA SER A 412 -2.31 -8.63 36.10
C SER A 412 -3.18 -9.83 36.55
N ALA A 413 -2.55 -10.97 36.85
CA ALA A 413 -3.28 -12.14 37.32
C ALA A 413 -4.09 -11.87 38.60
N GLU A 414 -3.54 -11.09 39.53
CA GLU A 414 -4.21 -10.71 40.79
C GLU A 414 -5.41 -9.78 40.53
N GLU A 415 -5.23 -8.72 39.75
CA GLU A 415 -6.30 -7.78 39.39
C GLU A 415 -7.40 -8.47 38.59
N GLY A 416 -7.02 -9.36 37.68
CA GLY A 416 -7.95 -10.16 36.91
C GLY A 416 -8.78 -11.09 37.78
N ALA A 417 -8.18 -11.76 38.75
CA ALA A 417 -8.90 -12.62 39.69
C ALA A 417 -9.84 -11.82 40.61
N GLU A 418 -9.40 -10.65 41.10
CA GLU A 418 -10.25 -9.74 41.88
C GLU A 418 -11.46 -9.28 41.09
N TRP A 419 -11.23 -8.84 39.85
CA TRP A 419 -12.28 -8.39 38.94
C TRP A 419 -13.26 -9.50 38.61
N ASP A 420 -12.78 -10.69 38.23
CA ASP A 420 -13.63 -11.81 37.87
C ASP A 420 -14.49 -12.27 39.06
N ALA A 421 -13.92 -12.30 40.27
CA ALA A 421 -14.67 -12.61 41.48
C ALA A 421 -15.73 -11.53 41.82
N PHE A 422 -15.50 -10.28 41.45
CA PHE A 422 -16.51 -9.24 41.54
C PHE A 422 -17.64 -9.44 40.53
N ILE A 423 -17.32 -9.65 39.25
CA ILE A 423 -18.32 -9.87 38.20
C ILE A 423 -19.19 -11.10 38.50
N ASP A 424 -18.60 -12.19 39.00
CA ASP A 424 -19.33 -13.43 39.36
C ASP A 424 -20.40 -13.22 40.45
N ARG A 425 -20.28 -12.16 41.26
CA ARG A 425 -21.24 -11.83 42.32
C ARG A 425 -22.36 -10.91 41.85
N LEU A 426 -22.24 -10.31 40.66
CA LEU A 426 -23.27 -9.44 40.13
C LEU A 426 -24.54 -10.24 39.82
N GLN A 427 -25.67 -9.61 40.09
CA GLN A 427 -27.01 -10.12 39.85
C GLN A 427 -27.82 -9.08 39.08
N PRO A 428 -28.72 -9.52 38.18
CA PRO A 428 -29.59 -8.60 37.47
C PRO A 428 -30.55 -7.87 38.41
N GLY A 429 -30.99 -6.67 38.00
CA GLY A 429 -32.04 -5.91 38.67
C GLY A 429 -31.58 -4.54 39.20
N LYS A 430 -32.45 -3.91 40.00
CA LYS A 430 -32.29 -2.50 40.44
C LYS A 430 -31.01 -2.21 41.23
N GLY A 431 -30.40 -3.23 41.85
CA GLY A 431 -29.15 -3.11 42.61
C GLY A 431 -27.87 -3.19 41.76
N LEU A 432 -27.95 -3.60 40.49
CA LEU A 432 -26.79 -3.87 39.63
C LEU A 432 -25.88 -2.64 39.47
N ARG A 433 -26.47 -1.49 39.15
CA ARG A 433 -25.73 -0.24 38.98
C ARG A 433 -25.00 0.18 40.26
N GLY A 434 -25.68 0.11 41.41
CA GLY A 434 -25.07 0.42 42.70
C GLY A 434 -23.94 -0.55 43.06
N ALA A 435 -24.09 -1.84 42.72
CA ALA A 435 -23.03 -2.82 42.90
C ALA A 435 -21.78 -2.49 42.07
N LEU A 436 -21.95 -2.12 40.79
CA LEU A 436 -20.88 -1.64 39.91
C LEU A 436 -20.18 -0.40 40.47
N GLU A 437 -20.94 0.61 40.87
CA GLU A 437 -20.42 1.86 41.44
C GLU A 437 -19.69 1.66 42.79
N SER A 438 -20.04 0.61 43.54
CA SER A 438 -19.40 0.26 44.82
C SER A 438 -18.06 -0.47 44.69
N PHE A 439 -17.72 -0.97 43.49
CA PHE A 439 -16.48 -1.71 43.27
C PHE A 439 -15.25 -0.84 43.56
N GLY A 440 -14.32 -1.36 44.35
CA GLY A 440 -13.15 -0.61 44.83
C GLY A 440 -13.38 0.24 46.08
N VAL A 441 -14.62 0.38 46.57
CA VAL A 441 -14.92 0.95 47.90
C VAL A 441 -14.89 -0.15 48.98
N THR A 442 -15.34 -1.36 48.65
CA THR A 442 -15.51 -2.48 49.59
C THR A 442 -14.40 -3.55 49.58
N THR A 443 -13.53 -3.59 48.56
CA THR A 443 -12.48 -4.63 48.42
C THR A 443 -11.12 -4.27 49.02
N THR A 444 -11.00 -3.15 49.74
CA THR A 444 -9.71 -2.74 50.31
C THR A 444 -9.36 -3.49 51.60
N ARG A 445 -8.53 -4.52 51.49
CA ARG A 445 -7.40 -4.63 52.43
C ARG A 445 -6.43 -3.50 52.03
N PRO A 446 -6.16 -2.51 52.90
CA PRO A 446 -5.36 -1.37 52.51
C PRO A 446 -3.93 -1.83 52.18
N ALA A 447 -3.55 -1.73 50.90
CA ALA A 447 -2.15 -1.54 50.57
C ALA A 447 -1.72 -0.20 51.19
N ALA A 448 -0.54 -0.15 51.78
CA ALA A 448 0.01 1.07 52.34
C ALA A 448 -0.06 2.20 51.29
N GLY A 449 -0.98 3.16 51.49
CA GLY A 449 -1.16 4.31 50.59
C GLY A 449 -2.39 4.28 49.67
N GLY A 450 -3.59 3.98 50.19
CA GLY A 450 -4.91 4.59 49.89
C GLY A 450 -5.25 5.23 48.52
N LYS A 451 -4.67 4.80 47.39
CA LYS A 451 -5.03 5.28 46.05
C LYS A 451 -5.87 4.23 45.31
N ARG A 452 -6.99 4.66 44.71
CA ARG A 452 -7.79 3.82 43.79
C ARG A 452 -6.88 3.22 42.72
N ARG A 453 -7.02 1.93 42.44
CA ARG A 453 -6.34 1.25 41.32
C ARG A 453 -7.00 1.72 40.01
N PRO A 454 -6.40 2.65 39.25
CA PRO A 454 -7.10 3.35 38.15
C PRO A 454 -7.58 2.39 37.06
N TYR A 455 -6.80 1.33 36.81
CA TYR A 455 -7.06 0.34 35.75
C TYR A 455 -8.28 -0.53 36.00
N LEU A 456 -8.59 -0.85 37.26
CA LEU A 456 -9.79 -1.64 37.61
C LEU A 456 -11.09 -0.82 37.52
N HIS A 457 -10.98 0.52 37.67
CA HIS A 457 -12.13 1.40 37.55
C HIS A 457 -12.63 1.51 36.09
N GLU A 458 -11.71 1.42 35.12
CA GLU A 458 -12.07 1.44 33.69
C GLU A 458 -13.05 0.31 33.32
N GLY A 459 -12.92 -0.87 33.93
CA GLY A 459 -13.88 -1.97 33.76
C GLY A 459 -15.28 -1.59 34.22
N VAL A 460 -15.40 -0.85 35.32
CA VAL A 460 -16.68 -0.35 35.84
C VAL A 460 -17.27 0.66 34.86
N GLU A 461 -16.46 1.60 34.36
CA GLU A 461 -16.89 2.60 33.38
C GLU A 461 -17.42 1.96 32.10
N LYS A 462 -16.74 0.94 31.57
CA LYS A 462 -17.21 0.19 30.38
C LYS A 462 -18.59 -0.44 30.62
N LEU A 463 -18.79 -1.08 31.77
CA LEU A 463 -20.08 -1.71 32.11
C LEU A 463 -21.18 -0.68 32.39
N LEU A 464 -20.86 0.42 33.08
CA LEU A 464 -21.82 1.49 33.35
C LEU A 464 -22.20 2.25 32.08
N GLY A 465 -21.27 2.44 31.14
CA GLY A 465 -21.56 3.01 29.82
C GLY A 465 -22.60 2.19 29.07
N ALA A 466 -22.36 0.87 28.97
CA ALA A 466 -23.31 -0.05 28.33
C ALA A 466 -24.68 -0.15 29.02
N LEU A 467 -24.78 0.21 30.31
CA LEU A 467 -26.05 0.31 31.04
C LEU A 467 -26.77 1.66 30.83
N LYS A 468 -26.05 2.74 30.49
CA LYS A 468 -26.60 4.09 30.33
C LYS A 468 -27.28 4.30 28.98
N ASP A 469 -26.81 3.62 27.93
CA ASP A 469 -27.38 3.74 26.58
C ASP A 469 -28.86 3.31 26.51
N GLU A 470 -29.44 2.75 27.59
CA GLU A 470 -30.88 2.48 27.73
C GLU A 470 -31.71 3.62 28.32
N GLN A 471 -31.12 4.54 29.09
CA GLN A 471 -31.91 5.60 29.76
C GLN A 471 -32.10 6.85 28.89
N GLY A 472 -31.47 6.91 27.72
CA GLY A 472 -31.50 8.05 26.80
C GLY A 472 -32.48 7.95 25.63
N ASP A 473 -33.12 6.79 25.39
CA ASP A 473 -33.94 6.55 24.18
C ASP A 473 -35.46 6.66 24.41
N THR A 474 -35.86 7.40 25.44
CA THR A 474 -37.25 7.91 25.56
C THR A 474 -37.31 9.34 25.01
N ALA A 475 -36.96 9.51 23.72
CA ALA A 475 -37.36 10.71 23.00
C ALA A 475 -38.87 10.63 22.74
N GLU A 476 -39.61 11.64 23.20
CA GLU A 476 -41.04 11.81 22.94
C GLU A 476 -41.36 11.64 21.45
N PRO A 477 -42.50 11.00 21.10
CA PRO A 477 -42.98 11.05 19.73
C PRO A 477 -43.23 12.51 19.33
N PRO A 478 -43.01 12.89 18.06
CA PRO A 478 -43.29 14.24 17.62
C PRO A 478 -44.76 14.54 17.88
N SER A 479 -45.02 15.60 18.65
CA SER A 479 -46.35 16.17 18.78
C SER A 479 -46.82 16.64 17.41
N ASP A 480 -48.01 16.19 17.02
CA ASP A 480 -48.72 16.52 15.77
C ASP A 480 -48.72 18.02 15.40
#